data_AF-A0A0M3JLL6-F1
#
_entry.id   AF-A0A0M3JLL6-F1
#
_cell.length_a   1.000
_cell.length_b   1.000
_cell.length_c   1.000
_cell.angle_alpha   90.00
_cell.angle_beta   90.00
_cell.angle_gamma   90.00
#
_symmetry.space_group_name_H-M   'P 1'
#
loop_
_entity.id
_entity.type
_entity.pdbx_description
1 polymer ?
#
loop_
_entity_poly.entity_id
_entity_poly.type
_entity_poly.pdbx_seq_one_letter_code
_entity_poly.pdbx_strand_id
1 'polypeptide(L)' 'LYCVDHEVGRNAVNDPVIPYRCHKMGGNQFWLLDKEGEIRRDEYCLDYTGRGPPVTYECHGSKGNQLWQYNHEVS' A
#
# COMPACT_ATOMS: atom_id res chain seq x y z
N LEU A 1 -10.56 3.16 15.10
CA LEU A 1 -10.68 3.12 13.64
C LEU A 1 -9.29 3.36 13.05
N TYR A 2 -8.72 2.34 12.41
CA TYR A 2 -7.38 2.38 11.82
C TYR A 2 -7.49 2.36 10.30
N CYS A 3 -6.52 3.00 9.65
CA CYS A 3 -6.40 3.09 8.20
C CYS A 3 -5.04 2.54 7.77
N VAL A 4 -4.96 2.08 6.52
CA VAL A 4 -3.68 1.73 5.88
C VAL A 4 -2.90 3.01 5.68
N ASP A 5 -1.71 3.08 6.28
CA ASP A 5 -0.89 4.28 6.35
C ASP A 5 0.56 3.93 6.02
N HIS A 6 1.25 4.84 5.34
CA HIS A 6 2.68 4.74 5.10
C HIS A 6 3.36 6.03 5.55
N GLU A 7 4.48 5.94 6.25
CA GLU A 7 5.16 7.15 6.74
C GLU A 7 5.62 8.03 5.56
N VAL A 8 5.58 9.36 5.74
CA VAL A 8 5.98 10.31 4.69
C VAL A 8 7.27 10.99 5.11
N GLY A 9 8.37 10.64 4.44
CA GLY A 9 9.67 11.24 4.64
C GLY A 9 10.56 11.00 3.42
N ARG A 10 11.60 11.84 3.22
CA ARG A 10 12.52 11.70 2.06
C ARG A 10 13.21 10.34 1.98
N ASN A 11 13.28 9.62 3.09
CA ASN A 11 13.92 8.30 3.21
C ASN A 11 12.91 7.17 3.46
N ALA A 12 11.61 7.43 3.39
CA ALA A 12 10.58 6.44 3.73
C ALA A 12 10.30 5.44 2.60
N VAL A 13 11.08 5.45 1.51
CA VAL A 13 10.92 4.46 0.44
C VAL A 13 11.35 3.10 0.99
N ASN A 14 10.49 2.09 0.83
CA ASN A 14 10.59 0.74 1.42
C ASN A 14 10.32 0.64 2.92
N ASP A 15 9.81 1.70 3.55
CA ASP A 15 9.34 1.58 4.93
C ASP A 15 8.04 0.76 5.00
N PRO A 16 7.76 0.14 6.15
CA PRO A 16 6.54 -0.62 6.36
C PRO A 16 5.27 0.23 6.17
N VAL A 17 4.28 -0.35 5.51
CA VAL A 17 2.90 0.10 5.56
C VAL A 17 2.29 -0.41 6.87
N ILE A 18 1.75 0.49 7.68
CA ILE A 18 1.29 0.22 9.05
C ILE A 18 -0.18 0.64 9.25
N PRO A 19 -0.89 0.05 10.22
CA PRO A 19 -2.15 0.59 10.67
C PRO A 19 -1.91 1.87 11.50
N TYR A 20 -2.50 2.99 11.08
CA TYR A 20 -2.47 4.24 11.85
C TYR A 20 -3.87 4.80 12.09
N ARG A 21 -4.01 5.74 13.02
CA ARG A 21 -5.30 6.39 13.29
C ARG A 21 -5.79 7.08 12.02
N CYS A 22 -7.00 6.76 11.58
CA CYS A 22 -7.61 7.43 10.43
C CYS A 22 -7.75 8.94 10.68
N HIS A 23 -7.16 9.77 9.82
CA HIS A 23 -7.24 11.23 9.91
C HIS A 23 -7.97 11.88 8.72
N LYS A 24 -8.34 11.11 7.67
CA LYS A 24 -9.20 11.56 6.55
C LYS A 24 -8.66 12.76 5.76
N MET A 25 -7.35 12.98 5.76
CA MET A 25 -6.71 14.08 5.00
C MET A 25 -6.22 13.64 3.61
N GLY A 26 -6.51 12.40 3.22
CA GLY A 26 -5.93 11.78 2.04
C GLY A 26 -4.45 11.48 2.25
N GLY A 27 -3.62 11.84 1.27
CA GLY A 27 -2.17 11.69 1.36
C GLY A 27 -1.74 10.24 1.56
N ASN A 28 -0.97 9.97 2.61
CA ASN A 28 -0.46 8.64 2.94
C ASN A 28 -1.49 7.63 3.44
N GLN A 29 -2.73 8.06 3.71
CA GLN A 29 -3.86 7.18 3.99
C GLN A 29 -4.78 6.99 2.78
N PHE A 30 -4.42 7.54 1.62
CA PHE A 30 -5.17 7.39 0.38
C PHE A 30 -4.49 6.37 -0.53
N TRP A 31 -5.23 5.31 -0.85
CA TRP A 31 -4.78 4.19 -1.66
C TRP A 31 -5.83 3.87 -2.71
N LEU A 32 -5.37 3.50 -3.90
CA LEU A 32 -6.22 3.04 -5.00
C LEU A 32 -5.93 1.58 -5.26
N LEU A 33 -6.96 0.74 -5.42
CA LEU A 33 -6.80 -0.56 -6.04
C LEU A 33 -7.12 -0.40 -7.53
N ASP A 34 -6.13 -0.59 -8.40
CA ASP A 34 -6.34 -0.47 -9.84
C ASP A 34 -6.89 -1.78 -10.45
N LYS A 35 -7.14 -1.74 -11.77
CA LYS A 35 -7.70 -2.88 -12.52
C LYS A 35 -6.68 -3.99 -12.77
N GLU A 36 -5.39 -3.70 -12.62
CA GLU A 36 -4.29 -4.65 -12.71
C GLU A 36 -4.07 -5.38 -11.38
N GLY A 37 -4.67 -4.89 -10.30
CA GLY A 37 -4.62 -5.45 -8.95
C GLY A 37 -3.49 -4.86 -8.10
N GLU A 38 -2.95 -3.70 -8.44
CA GLU A 38 -1.96 -3.01 -7.61
C GLU A 38 -2.69 -2.09 -6.60
N ILE A 39 -2.27 -2.12 -5.32
CA ILE A 39 -2.68 -1.12 -4.33
C ILE A 39 -1.65 0.01 -4.38
N ARG A 40 -2.05 1.16 -4.91
CA ARG A 40 -1.15 2.19 -5.43
C ARG A 40 -1.35 3.57 -4.78
N ARG A 41 -0.25 4.31 -4.68
CA ARG A 41 -0.17 5.75 -4.41
C ARG A 41 0.95 6.37 -5.24
N ASP A 42 0.61 7.28 -6.16
CA ASP A 42 1.54 7.91 -7.11
C ASP A 42 2.35 6.87 -7.92
N GLU A 43 3.68 6.86 -7.86
CA GLU A 43 4.55 5.88 -8.53
C GLU A 43 4.87 4.65 -7.65
N TYR A 44 4.26 4.55 -6.46
CA TYR A 44 4.55 3.50 -5.49
C TYR A 44 3.36 2.58 -5.25
N CYS A 45 3.66 1.29 -5.10
CA CYS A 45 2.72 0.21 -4.90
C CYS A 45 3.02 -0.54 -3.60
N LEU A 46 1.99 -1.10 -2.96
CA LEU A 46 2.18 -2.05 -1.87
C LEU A 46 2.89 -3.29 -2.41
N ASP A 47 4.01 -3.64 -1.78
CA ASP A 47 4.88 -4.72 -2.17
C ASP A 47 5.13 -5.65 -0.98
N TYR A 48 4.85 -6.94 -1.16
CA TYR A 48 5.14 -7.95 -0.16
C TYR A 48 6.53 -8.58 -0.38
N THR A 49 7.48 -8.22 0.48
CA THR A 49 8.88 -8.67 0.38
C THR A 49 9.11 -10.17 0.72
N GLY A 50 8.04 -10.94 0.92
CA GLY A 50 8.10 -12.34 1.34
C GLY A 50 8.20 -12.56 2.85
N ARG A 51 8.41 -11.48 3.63
CA ARG A 51 8.46 -11.52 5.09
C ARG A 51 8.02 -10.19 5.69
N GLY A 52 7.48 -10.24 6.92
CA GLY A 52 7.11 -9.03 7.66
C GLY A 52 5.93 -8.27 7.03
N PRO A 53 5.72 -7.00 7.40
CA PRO A 53 4.68 -6.17 6.82
C PRO A 53 4.99 -5.81 5.35
N PRO A 54 3.97 -5.54 4.52
CA PRO A 54 4.16 -4.93 3.20
C PRO A 54 4.87 -3.59 3.31
N VAL A 55 5.58 -3.21 2.25
CA VAL A 55 6.27 -1.92 2.11
C VAL A 55 5.72 -1.19 0.89
N THR A 56 6.16 0.05 0.66
CA THR A 56 6.00 0.68 -0.66
C THR A 56 7.24 0.47 -1.52
N TYR A 57 7.06 0.00 -2.75
CA TYR A 57 8.11 -0.10 -3.77
C TYR A 57 7.63 0.53 -5.08
N GLU A 58 8.54 0.84 -6.01
CA GLU A 58 8.15 1.36 -7.33
C GLU A 58 7.17 0.38 -8.00
N CYS A 59 6.07 0.91 -8.54
CA CYS A 59 5.10 0.11 -9.28
C CYS A 59 5.75 -0.44 -10.54
N HIS A 60 5.73 -1.77 -10.71
CA HIS A 60 6.46 -2.41 -11.81
C HIS A 60 5.60 -3.24 -12.75
N GLY A 61 4.29 -3.42 -12.51
CA GLY A 61 3.37 -4.09 -13.44
C GLY A 61 3.63 -5.59 -13.67
N SER A 62 4.73 -6.12 -13.13
CA SER A 62 5.14 -7.53 -13.24
C SER A 62 4.29 -8.48 -12.37
N LYS A 63 3.27 -7.96 -11.67
CA LYS A 63 2.41 -8.69 -10.75
C LYS A 63 3.22 -9.30 -9.59
N GLY A 64 2.95 -10.56 -9.23
CA GLY A 64 3.68 -11.27 -8.18
C GLY A 64 3.45 -10.67 -6.80
N ASN A 65 4.51 -10.17 -6.18
CA ASN A 65 4.51 -9.51 -4.86
C ASN A 65 3.78 -8.16 -4.83
N GLN A 66 3.39 -7.61 -5.98
CA GLN A 66 2.56 -6.39 -6.09
C GLN A 66 1.11 -6.66 -6.52
N LEU A 67 0.72 -7.94 -6.69
CA LEU A 67 -0.66 -8.31 -7.06
C LEU A 67 -1.51 -8.58 -5.82
N TRP A 68 -2.57 -7.81 -5.66
CA TRP A 68 -3.53 -7.88 -4.56
C TRP A 68 -4.93 -8.17 -5.08
N GLN A 69 -5.67 -9.00 -4.34
CA GLN A 69 -7.08 -9.27 -4.60
C GLN A 69 -7.88 -8.84 -3.38
N TYR A 70 -8.79 -7.89 -3.57
CA TYR A 70 -9.71 -7.47 -2.53
C TYR A 70 -10.98 -8.32 -2.61
N ASN A 71 -11.32 -8.98 -1.50
CA ASN A 71 -12.54 -9.78 -1.40
C ASN A 71 -13.59 -9.03 -0.57
N HIS A 72 -14.66 -8.60 -1.24
CA HIS A 72 -15.78 -7.89 -0.62
C HIS A 72 -16.67 -8.77 0.29
N GLU A 73 -16.56 -10.11 0.19
CA GLU A 73 -17.41 -11.04 0.94
C GLU A 73 -16.89 -11.32 2.36
N VAL A 74 -15.66 -10.93 2.66
CA VAL A 74 -14.95 -11.27 3.92
C VAL A 74 -14.61 -10.04 4.76
N SER A 75 -15.29 -8.90 4.50
CA SER A 75 -15.07 -7.64 5.22
C SER A 75 -15.94 -7.50 6.47
#